data_AF-A0A838WJA6-F1
#
_entry.id   AF-A0A838WJA6-F1
#
_cell.length_a   1.000
_cell.length_b   1.000
_cell.length_c   1.000
_cell.angle_alpha   90.00
_cell.angle_beta   90.00
_cell.angle_gamma   90.00
#
_symmetry.space_group_name_H-M   'P 1'
#
loop_
_entity.id
_entity.type
_entity.pdbx_description
1 polymer ?
#
loop_
_entity_poly.entity_id
_entity_poly.type
_entity_poly.pdbx_seq_one_letter_code
_entity_poly.pdbx_strand_id
1 'polypeptide(L)'
;MRIAPAGVALPAETSPTHLVAMGYDADSAVEAPSPVYVEATSPGTATCRACLFPGGGHFYTGENTRGAALLGVAAGSLIAGALLSSSGGSCEPTAPGDGCEYDPNTHEYRSGSSNRTPLYVGAAVAAGSWIYGILDARNSATRMSTRNGVSLGPVTAHPEPLVGLDREGRTEVGVRLRLAR
;
A
#
# COMPACT_ATOMS: atom_id res chain seq x y z
N MET A 1 -19.82 32.60 -5.99
CA MET A 1 -20.46 31.49 -6.71
C MET A 1 -20.26 30.22 -5.88
N ARG A 2 -21.26 29.79 -5.10
CA ARG A 2 -21.20 28.61 -4.23
C ARG A 2 -21.91 27.46 -4.95
N ILE A 3 -21.16 26.41 -5.28
CA ILE A 3 -21.70 25.19 -5.89
C ILE A 3 -22.16 24.28 -4.74
N ALA A 4 -23.45 23.99 -4.66
CA ALA A 4 -23.99 23.04 -3.70
C ALA A 4 -23.63 21.60 -4.14
N PRO A 5 -23.31 20.68 -3.20
CA PRO A 5 -23.04 19.29 -3.56
C PRO A 5 -24.33 18.57 -3.95
N ALA A 6 -24.28 17.88 -5.09
CA ALA A 6 -25.34 17.02 -5.59
C ALA A 6 -25.65 15.90 -4.57
N GLY A 7 -26.93 15.79 -4.22
CA GLY A 7 -27.43 14.72 -3.34
C GLY A 7 -27.21 13.35 -3.98
N VAL A 8 -26.46 12.50 -3.29
CA VAL A 8 -26.31 11.09 -3.65
C VAL A 8 -27.56 10.36 -3.15
N ALA A 9 -28.38 9.88 -4.10
CA ALA A 9 -29.52 9.03 -3.81
C ALA A 9 -29.03 7.66 -3.33
N LEU A 10 -29.45 7.26 -2.13
CA LEU A 10 -29.23 5.91 -1.60
C LEU A 10 -30.18 4.94 -2.30
N PRO A 11 -29.69 3.82 -2.86
CA PRO A 11 -30.57 2.77 -3.35
C PRO A 11 -31.26 2.09 -2.16
N ALA A 12 -32.58 2.22 -2.12
CA ALA A 12 -33.44 1.37 -1.33
C ALA A 12 -33.62 0.05 -2.10
N GLU A 13 -33.05 -1.05 -1.60
CA GLU A 13 -33.60 -2.36 -1.95
C GLU A 13 -33.46 -3.35 -0.80
N THR A 14 -34.63 -3.62 -0.23
CA THR A 14 -34.97 -4.63 0.75
C THR A 14 -34.80 -6.01 0.13
N SER A 15 -33.83 -6.79 0.61
CA SER A 15 -33.78 -8.23 0.33
C SER A 15 -34.44 -8.98 1.50
N PRO A 16 -35.48 -9.81 1.25
CA PRO A 16 -36.14 -10.56 2.30
C PRO A 16 -35.17 -11.57 2.89
N THR A 17 -34.97 -11.46 4.20
CA THR A 17 -34.24 -12.44 4.99
C THR A 17 -34.97 -13.77 4.92
N HIS A 18 -34.51 -14.67 4.06
CA HIS A 18 -34.86 -16.08 4.14
C HIS A 18 -34.29 -16.62 5.45
N LEU A 19 -35.10 -16.57 6.51
CA LEU A 19 -34.82 -17.20 7.78
C LEU A 19 -35.00 -18.71 7.59
N VAL A 20 -33.97 -19.36 7.06
CA VAL A 20 -33.89 -20.83 7.02
C VAL A 20 -33.63 -21.29 8.45
N ALA A 21 -34.68 -21.72 9.14
CA ALA A 21 -34.57 -22.44 10.40
C ALA A 21 -33.94 -23.81 10.11
N MET A 22 -32.60 -23.87 10.14
CA MET A 22 -31.89 -25.15 10.16
C MET A 22 -32.20 -25.82 11.50
N GLY A 23 -32.89 -26.96 11.45
CA GLY A 23 -33.13 -27.82 12.60
C GLY A 23 -31.79 -28.22 13.22
N TYR A 24 -31.56 -27.77 14.46
CA TYR A 24 -30.42 -28.17 15.26
C TYR A 24 -30.70 -29.55 15.84
N ASP A 25 -30.07 -30.59 15.29
CA ASP A 25 -29.97 -31.89 15.94
C ASP A 25 -29.13 -31.72 17.21
N ALA A 26 -29.77 -31.80 18.38
CA ALA A 26 -29.19 -31.49 19.69
C ALA A 26 -28.12 -32.50 20.18
N ASP A 27 -27.85 -33.56 19.41
CA ASP A 27 -26.94 -34.64 19.81
C ASP A 27 -25.54 -34.56 19.16
N SER A 28 -25.29 -33.57 18.31
CA SER A 28 -23.93 -33.26 17.86
C SER A 28 -23.38 -32.13 18.71
N ALA A 29 -22.46 -32.44 19.64
CA ALA A 29 -21.59 -31.43 20.22
C ALA A 29 -20.72 -30.86 19.09
N VAL A 30 -21.28 -29.90 18.35
CA VAL A 30 -20.58 -29.15 17.30
C VAL A 30 -19.46 -28.42 18.02
N GLU A 31 -18.25 -28.94 17.88
CA GLU A 31 -17.03 -28.27 18.31
C GLU A 31 -17.07 -26.88 17.70
N ALA A 32 -17.32 -25.88 18.56
CA ALA A 32 -17.48 -24.51 18.11
C ALA A 32 -16.24 -24.17 17.29
N PRO A 33 -16.39 -23.72 16.02
CA PRO A 33 -15.25 -23.49 15.16
C PRO A 33 -14.28 -22.57 15.88
N SER A 34 -13.06 -23.05 16.09
CA SER A 34 -12.00 -22.29 16.74
C SER A 34 -11.94 -20.92 16.07
N PRO A 35 -12.01 -19.81 16.83
CA PRO A 35 -11.96 -18.48 16.24
C PRO A 35 -10.69 -18.38 15.40
N VAL A 36 -10.85 -18.11 14.10
CA VAL A 36 -9.71 -17.84 13.22
C VAL A 36 -9.16 -16.48 13.64
N TYR A 37 -8.08 -16.50 14.40
CA TYR A 37 -7.37 -15.28 14.77
C TYR A 37 -6.70 -14.71 13.52
N VAL A 38 -7.32 -13.68 12.93
CA VAL A 38 -6.67 -12.87 11.90
C VAL A 38 -5.65 -12.00 12.62
N GLU A 39 -4.37 -12.37 12.51
CA GLU A 39 -3.28 -11.59 13.08
C GLU A 39 -3.30 -10.18 12.49
N ALA A 40 -3.38 -9.17 13.37
CA ALA A 40 -3.42 -7.79 12.95
C ALA A 40 -2.14 -7.42 12.21
N THR A 41 -2.27 -6.94 10.98
CA THR A 41 -1.11 -6.56 10.17
C THR A 41 -0.36 -5.39 10.82
N SER A 42 0.92 -5.61 11.18
CA SER A 42 1.75 -4.58 11.81
C SER A 42 2.12 -3.47 10.80
N PRO A 43 1.78 -2.19 11.08
CA PRO A 43 2.17 -1.05 10.23
C PRO A 43 3.68 -0.91 10.11
N GLY A 44 4.43 -1.29 11.16
CA GLY A 44 5.88 -1.27 11.17
C GLY A 44 6.45 -2.26 10.15
N THR A 45 5.97 -3.51 10.17
CA THR A 45 6.39 -4.55 9.23
C THR A 45 6.03 -4.19 7.78
N ALA A 46 4.85 -3.60 7.56
CA ALA A 46 4.44 -3.11 6.25
C ALA A 46 5.40 -2.03 5.70
N THR A 47 5.82 -1.10 6.57
CA THR A 47 6.77 -0.03 6.20
C THR A 47 8.15 -0.61 5.89
N CYS A 48 8.67 -1.52 6.74
CA CYS A 48 9.96 -2.17 6.51
C CYS A 48 9.99 -2.92 5.16
N ARG A 49 8.90 -3.59 4.79
CA ARG A 49 8.79 -4.26 3.48
C ARG A 49 8.68 -3.27 2.32
N ALA A 50 8.02 -2.13 2.50
CA ALA A 50 7.98 -1.07 1.49
C ALA A 50 9.37 -0.44 1.23
N CYS A 51 10.25 -0.42 2.22
CA CYS A 51 11.64 0.01 2.06
C CYS A 51 12.53 -0.97 1.30
N LEU A 52 12.15 -2.25 1.16
CA LEU A 52 12.95 -3.25 0.45
C LEU A 52 12.73 -3.19 -1.07
N PHE A 53 11.49 -3.02 -1.50
CA PHE A 53 11.13 -2.93 -2.92
C PHE A 53 9.83 -2.14 -3.13
N PRO A 54 9.68 -1.47 -4.28
CA PRO A 54 8.48 -0.69 -4.59
C PRO A 54 7.23 -1.58 -4.54
N GLY A 55 6.24 -1.15 -3.75
CA GLY A 55 4.98 -1.87 -3.55
C GLY A 55 5.00 -2.95 -2.45
N GLY A 56 6.15 -3.24 -1.81
CA GLY A 56 6.28 -4.34 -0.83
C GLY A 56 5.35 -4.26 0.38
N GLY A 57 5.07 -3.04 0.87
CA GLY A 57 4.09 -2.83 1.94
C GLY A 57 2.66 -3.21 1.54
N HIS A 58 2.26 -2.91 0.30
CA HIS A 58 0.92 -3.23 -0.21
C HIS A 58 0.72 -4.74 -0.38
N PHE A 59 1.71 -5.45 -0.93
CA PHE A 59 1.67 -6.91 -1.02
C PHE A 59 1.55 -7.58 0.34
N TYR A 60 2.28 -7.07 1.35
CA TYR A 60 2.16 -7.59 2.71
C TYR A 60 0.76 -7.40 3.30
N THR A 61 0.13 -6.26 3.03
CA THR A 61 -1.25 -5.98 3.47
C THR A 61 -2.32 -6.65 2.60
N GLY A 62 -1.94 -7.42 1.57
CA GLY A 62 -2.89 -8.06 0.64
C GLY A 62 -3.52 -7.10 -0.40
N GLU A 63 -3.10 -5.84 -0.45
CA GLU A 63 -3.50 -4.87 -1.49
C GLU A 63 -2.70 -5.10 -2.80
N ASN A 64 -2.78 -6.32 -3.35
CA ASN A 64 -1.94 -6.78 -4.46
C ASN A 64 -2.04 -5.90 -5.72
N THR A 65 -3.22 -5.37 -6.03
CA THR A 65 -3.43 -4.49 -7.19
C THR A 65 -2.64 -3.19 -7.08
N ARG A 66 -2.59 -2.59 -5.88
CA ARG A 66 -1.81 -1.37 -5.61
C ARG A 66 -0.32 -1.66 -5.59
N GLY A 67 0.10 -2.76 -4.98
CA GLY A 67 1.50 -3.22 -4.99
C GLY A 67 2.01 -3.42 -6.41
N ALA A 68 1.24 -4.13 -7.24
CA ALA A 68 1.58 -4.38 -8.64
C ALA A 68 1.60 -3.11 -9.48
N ALA A 69 0.66 -2.18 -9.26
CA ALA A 69 0.64 -0.91 -9.97
C ALA A 69 1.91 -0.07 -9.67
N LEU A 70 2.30 0.05 -8.39
CA LEU A 70 3.50 0.81 -8.01
C LEU A 70 4.78 0.15 -8.54
N LEU A 71 4.88 -1.17 -8.44
CA LEU A 71 6.00 -1.91 -9.01
C LEU A 71 6.07 -1.72 -10.54
N GLY A 72 4.93 -1.79 -11.23
CA GLY A 72 4.82 -1.60 -12.66
C GLY A 72 5.23 -0.20 -13.11
N VAL A 73 4.82 0.85 -12.39
CA VAL A 73 5.25 2.22 -12.66
C VAL A 73 6.75 2.38 -12.44
N ALA A 74 7.30 1.85 -11.35
CA ALA A 74 8.72 1.95 -11.05
C ALA A 74 9.58 1.21 -12.10
N ALA A 75 9.27 -0.05 -12.40
CA ALA A 75 10.00 -0.83 -13.39
C ALA A 75 9.79 -0.30 -14.81
N GLY A 76 8.54 0.03 -15.17
CA GLY A 76 8.18 0.52 -16.49
C GLY A 76 8.83 1.86 -16.82
N SER A 77 8.91 2.78 -15.87
CA SER A 77 9.58 4.08 -16.08
C SER A 77 11.09 3.95 -16.27
N LEU A 78 11.76 3.05 -15.54
CA LEU A 78 13.17 2.76 -15.75
C LEU A 78 13.43 2.13 -17.13
N ILE A 79 12.63 1.12 -17.51
CA ILE A 79 12.75 0.46 -18.82
C ILE A 79 12.50 1.47 -19.94
N ALA A 80 11.42 2.26 -19.84
CA ALA A 80 11.10 3.28 -20.84
C ALA A 80 12.20 4.34 -20.94
N GLY A 81 12.71 4.84 -19.81
CA GLY A 81 13.81 5.82 -19.79
C GLY A 81 15.10 5.28 -20.39
N ALA A 82 15.43 4.01 -20.13
CA ALA A 82 16.59 3.34 -20.71
C ALA A 82 16.44 3.15 -22.23
N LEU A 83 15.29 2.66 -22.69
CA LEU A 83 15.00 2.47 -24.11
C LEU A 83 15.06 3.81 -24.88
N LEU A 84 14.42 4.85 -24.34
CA LEU A 84 14.44 6.20 -24.94
C LEU A 84 15.83 6.84 -24.93
N SER A 85 16.68 6.51 -23.96
CA SER A 85 18.06 6.99 -23.95
C SER A 85 18.95 6.21 -24.91
N SER A 86 18.60 4.97 -25.23
CA SER A 86 19.31 4.14 -26.21
C SER A 86 18.89 4.43 -27.65
N SER A 87 17.68 4.94 -27.87
CA SER A 87 17.18 5.36 -29.18
C SER A 87 17.73 6.72 -29.62
N GLY A 88 18.88 7.15 -29.09
CA GLY A 88 19.58 8.34 -29.57
C GLY A 88 19.69 8.24 -31.08
N GLY A 89 18.94 9.11 -31.77
CA GLY A 89 18.66 8.97 -33.18
C GLY A 89 19.94 8.86 -34.00
N SER A 90 19.86 8.14 -35.12
CA SER A 90 20.83 8.27 -36.20
C SER A 90 21.12 9.75 -36.40
N CYS A 91 22.36 10.16 -36.10
CA CYS A 91 22.80 11.53 -36.17
C CYS A 91 22.89 11.89 -37.66
N GLU A 92 21.77 12.20 -38.29
CA GLU A 92 21.72 12.63 -39.68
C GLU A 92 21.93 14.15 -39.67
N PRO A 93 23.03 14.66 -40.24
CA PRO A 93 23.35 16.07 -40.21
C PRO A 93 22.28 16.83 -41.01
N THR A 94 21.30 17.40 -40.31
CA THR A 94 20.20 18.12 -40.94
C THR A 94 20.57 19.60 -41.13
N ALA A 95 21.46 20.13 -40.27
CA ALA A 95 22.08 21.45 -40.39
C ALA A 95 23.54 21.48 -39.90
N PRO A 96 24.37 22.41 -40.41
CA PRO A 96 25.69 22.68 -39.84
C PRO A 96 25.55 23.20 -38.40
N GLY A 97 26.07 22.44 -37.42
CA GLY A 97 26.03 22.81 -36.00
C GLY A 97 25.20 21.90 -35.10
N ASP A 98 24.54 20.86 -35.63
CA ASP A 98 23.65 19.95 -34.87
C ASP A 98 24.34 19.03 -33.84
N GLY A 99 25.60 19.28 -33.49
CA GLY A 99 26.31 18.55 -32.42
C GLY A 99 26.67 17.09 -32.73
N CYS A 100 26.54 16.66 -33.99
CA CYS A 100 27.13 15.42 -34.47
C CYS A 100 28.62 15.66 -34.80
N GLU A 101 29.50 14.93 -34.14
CA GLU A 101 30.95 14.98 -34.38
C GLU A 101 31.32 13.85 -35.35
N TYR A 102 32.04 14.19 -36.41
CA TYR A 102 32.54 13.20 -37.37
C TYR A 102 33.85 12.62 -36.87
N ASP A 103 33.93 11.30 -36.68
CA ASP A 103 35.17 10.61 -36.33
C ASP A 103 35.92 10.22 -37.62
N PRO A 104 37.08 10.85 -37.93
CA PRO A 104 37.81 10.58 -39.15
C PRO A 104 38.47 9.20 -39.18
N ASN A 105 38.63 8.52 -38.04
CA ASN A 105 39.30 7.21 -38.00
C ASN A 105 38.34 6.06 -38.32
N THR A 106 37.09 6.17 -37.86
CA THR A 106 36.05 5.17 -38.11
C THR A 106 35.14 5.53 -39.28
N HIS A 107 35.22 6.77 -39.77
CA HIS A 107 34.31 7.35 -40.76
C HIS A 107 32.84 7.34 -40.31
N GLU A 108 32.57 7.35 -39.01
CA GLU A 108 31.22 7.34 -38.42
C GLU A 108 30.86 8.69 -37.77
N TYR A 109 29.59 9.09 -37.86
CA TYR A 109 29.04 10.24 -37.13
C TYR A 109 28.65 9.80 -35.72
N ARG A 110 29.22 10.46 -34.70
CA ARG A 110 28.91 10.20 -33.29
C ARG A 110 28.12 11.36 -32.71
N SER A 111 27.03 11.05 -32.00
CA SER A 111 26.32 12.07 -31.22
C SER A 111 27.22 12.53 -30.07
N GLY A 112 27.67 13.79 -30.11
CA GLY A 112 28.61 14.35 -29.13
C GLY A 112 28.04 14.51 -27.73
N SER A 113 26.72 14.33 -27.54
CA SER A 113 26.08 14.37 -26.23
C SER A 113 25.14 13.16 -26.06
N SER A 114 25.47 12.24 -25.15
CA SER A 114 24.52 11.20 -24.78
C SER A 114 23.34 11.88 -24.08
N ASN A 115 22.19 11.99 -24.73
CA ASN A 115 20.98 12.53 -24.12
C ASN A 115 20.43 11.53 -23.09
N ARG A 116 20.99 11.56 -21.87
CA ARG A 116 20.56 10.72 -20.74
C ARG A 116 19.33 11.28 -20.02
N THR A 117 18.76 12.38 -20.52
CA THR A 117 17.58 13.01 -19.92
C THR A 117 16.42 12.03 -19.74
N PRO A 118 16.06 11.17 -20.73
CA PRO A 118 14.98 10.22 -20.55
C PRO A 118 15.26 9.20 -19.44
N LEU A 119 16.51 8.75 -19.29
CA LEU A 119 16.92 7.86 -18.20
C LEU A 119 16.75 8.54 -16.84
N TYR A 120 17.18 9.79 -16.70
CA TYR A 120 17.04 10.53 -15.44
C TYR A 120 15.58 10.80 -15.10
N VAL A 121 14.75 11.13 -16.09
CA VAL A 121 13.29 11.28 -15.90
C VAL A 121 12.68 9.96 -15.46
N GLY A 122 13.01 8.84 -16.11
CA GLY A 122 12.55 7.51 -15.71
C GLY A 122 12.95 7.15 -14.29
N ALA A 123 14.21 7.40 -13.92
CA ALA A 123 14.72 7.19 -12.57
C ALA A 123 14.00 8.05 -11.52
N ALA A 124 13.72 9.32 -11.83
CA ALA A 124 12.98 10.22 -10.94
C ALA A 124 11.55 9.74 -10.71
N VAL A 125 10.85 9.29 -11.76
CA VAL A 125 9.50 8.71 -11.65
C VAL A 125 9.52 7.44 -10.79
N ALA A 126 10.48 6.55 -11.04
CA ALA A 126 10.62 5.33 -10.25
C ALA A 126 10.87 5.63 -8.76
N ALA A 127 11.80 6.53 -8.46
CA ALA A 127 12.07 6.95 -7.08
C ALA A 127 10.86 7.61 -6.42
N GLY A 128 10.15 8.49 -7.15
CA GLY A 128 8.92 9.13 -6.68
C GLY A 128 7.82 8.13 -6.33
N SER A 129 7.58 7.14 -7.20
CA SER A 129 6.61 6.07 -6.94
C SER A 129 7.00 5.19 -5.75
N TRP A 130 8.30 4.97 -5.53
CA TRP A 130 8.78 4.18 -4.42
C TRP A 130 8.59 4.91 -3.08
N ILE A 131 8.98 6.19 -3.01
CA ILE A 131 8.76 7.03 -1.83
C ILE A 131 7.26 7.11 -1.51
N TYR A 132 6.42 7.31 -2.52
CA TYR A 132 4.96 7.29 -2.35
C TYR A 132 4.48 5.98 -1.73
N GLY A 133 4.95 4.83 -2.23
CA GLY A 133 4.62 3.51 -1.68
C GLY A 133 5.05 3.32 -0.22
N ILE A 134 6.19 3.88 0.19
CA ILE A 134 6.64 3.86 1.59
C ILE A 134 5.69 4.66 2.48
N LEU A 135 5.27 5.84 2.03
CA LEU A 135 4.38 6.71 2.79
C LEU A 135 2.95 6.13 2.89
N ASP A 136 2.41 5.55 1.82
CA ASP A 136 1.05 4.98 1.84
C ASP A 136 0.98 3.59 2.52
N ALA A 137 2.10 2.89 2.71
CA ALA A 137 2.13 1.56 3.33
C ALA A 137 1.45 1.52 4.72
N ARG A 138 1.59 2.59 5.52
CA ARG A 138 0.94 2.70 6.84
C ARG A 138 -0.58 2.78 6.71
N ASN A 139 -1.06 3.67 5.85
CA ASN A 139 -2.49 3.83 5.60
C ASN A 139 -3.09 2.55 5.00
N SER A 140 -2.34 1.85 4.15
CA SER A 140 -2.70 0.54 3.60
C SER A 140 -2.96 -0.49 4.71
N ALA A 141 -2.05 -0.60 5.68
CA ALA A 141 -2.23 -1.50 6.81
C ALA A 141 -3.50 -1.15 7.61
N THR A 142 -3.71 0.12 7.94
CA THR A 142 -4.92 0.57 8.67
C THR A 142 -6.21 0.29 7.90
N ARG A 143 -6.23 0.54 6.58
CA ARG A 143 -7.39 0.24 5.71
C ARG A 143 -7.69 -1.25 5.70
N MET A 144 -6.67 -2.09 5.59
CA MET A 144 -6.87 -3.54 5.58
C MET A 144 -7.32 -4.08 6.93
N SER A 145 -6.71 -3.62 8.03
CA SER A 145 -7.16 -3.97 9.39
C SER A 145 -8.64 -3.59 9.59
N THR A 146 -9.04 -2.41 9.12
CA THR A 146 -10.44 -1.95 9.18
C THR A 146 -11.36 -2.85 8.35
N ARG A 147 -10.97 -3.22 7.12
CA ARG A 147 -11.74 -4.14 6.27
C ARG A 147 -11.90 -5.53 6.87
N ASN A 148 -10.88 -6.02 7.57
CA ASN A 148 -10.92 -7.33 8.24
C ASN A 148 -11.67 -7.32 9.57
N GLY A 149 -12.35 -6.22 9.92
CA GLY A 149 -13.06 -6.08 11.21
C GLY A 149 -12.12 -5.94 12.41
N VAL A 150 -10.80 -5.94 12.16
CA VAL A 150 -9.76 -5.65 13.14
C VAL A 150 -9.57 -4.13 13.16
N SER A 151 -10.62 -3.40 13.52
CA SER A 151 -10.48 -1.98 13.82
C SER A 151 -9.74 -1.86 15.15
N LEU A 152 -8.41 -1.87 15.08
CA LEU A 152 -7.57 -1.20 16.06
C LEU A 152 -7.81 0.30 15.84
N GLY A 153 -9.01 0.79 16.16
CA GLY A 153 -9.17 2.21 16.43
C GLY A 153 -8.13 2.62 17.48
N PRO A 154 -7.82 3.92 17.63
CA PRO A 154 -7.01 4.36 18.76
C PRO A 154 -7.68 3.80 20.01
N VAL A 155 -7.06 2.75 20.55
CA VAL A 155 -7.51 2.15 21.78
C VAL A 155 -7.30 3.25 22.79
N THR A 156 -8.38 3.97 23.09
CA THR A 156 -8.38 4.94 24.17
C THR A 156 -8.44 4.07 25.39
N ALA A 157 -7.26 3.61 25.81
CA ALA A 157 -7.13 2.83 27.02
C ALA A 157 -7.44 3.83 28.13
N HIS A 158 -8.65 3.76 28.68
CA HIS A 158 -8.96 4.47 29.90
C HIS A 158 -8.36 3.64 31.02
N PRO A 159 -7.25 4.08 31.67
CA PRO A 159 -6.74 3.38 32.81
C PRO A 159 -7.76 3.55 33.93
N GLU A 160 -8.52 2.50 34.21
CA GLU A 160 -9.32 2.45 35.44
C GLU A 160 -8.41 1.92 36.54
N PRO A 161 -8.12 2.71 37.60
CA PRO A 161 -7.39 2.20 38.74
C PRO A 161 -8.22 1.08 39.38
N LEU A 162 -7.63 -0.11 39.49
CA LEU A 162 -8.25 -1.24 40.15
C LEU A 162 -7.63 -1.37 41.53
N VAL A 163 -8.41 -1.05 42.56
CA VAL A 163 -8.06 -1.37 43.95
C VAL A 163 -8.94 -2.56 44.34
N GLY A 164 -8.32 -3.71 44.50
CA GLY A 164 -8.99 -4.98 44.85
C GLY A 164 -8.34 -5.64 46.05
N LEU A 165 -9.01 -6.64 46.60
CA LEU A 165 -8.42 -7.58 47.56
C LEU A 165 -8.10 -8.86 46.79
N ASP A 166 -6.89 -9.39 46.97
CA ASP A 166 -6.52 -10.70 46.46
C ASP A 166 -7.26 -11.81 47.24
N ARG A 167 -7.06 -13.07 46.82
CA ARG A 167 -7.68 -14.24 47.48
C ARG A 167 -7.22 -14.46 48.94
N GLU A 168 -6.16 -13.80 49.36
CA GLU A 168 -5.54 -13.89 50.67
C GLU A 168 -5.87 -12.67 51.54
N GLY A 169 -6.73 -11.77 51.05
CA GLY A 169 -7.16 -10.56 51.74
C GLY A 169 -6.15 -9.42 51.73
N ARG A 170 -5.14 -9.46 50.85
CA ARG A 170 -4.17 -8.37 50.68
C ARG A 170 -4.70 -7.38 49.65
N THR A 171 -4.48 -6.09 49.89
CA THR A 171 -4.79 -5.04 48.90
C THR A 171 -3.86 -5.14 47.70
N GLU A 172 -4.43 -5.40 46.52
CA GLU A 172 -3.74 -5.35 45.24
C GLU A 172 -4.12 -4.04 44.52
N VAL A 173 -3.10 -3.33 44.04
CA VAL A 173 -3.25 -2.12 43.23
C VAL A 173 -2.82 -2.45 41.81
N GLY A 174 -3.79 -2.46 40.90
CA GLY A 174 -3.56 -2.73 39.49
C GLY A 174 -4.15 -1.63 38.61
N VAL A 175 -3.83 -1.70 37.32
CA VAL A 175 -4.49 -0.88 36.29
C VAL A 175 -5.28 -1.82 35.40
N ARG A 176 -6.60 -1.62 35.36
CA ARG A 176 -7.44 -2.31 34.38
C ARG A 176 -7.53 -1.43 33.15
N LEU A 177 -7.04 -1.94 32.02
CA LEU A 177 -7.26 -1.29 30.74
C LEU A 177 -8.63 -1.71 30.22
N ARG A 178 -9.60 -0.80 30.29
CA ARG A 178 -10.87 -0.97 29.59
C ARG A 178 -10.70 -0.48 28.17
N LEU A 179 -10.82 -1.41 27.22
CA LEU A 179 -10.87 -1.11 25.80
C LEU A 179 -12.29 -0.65 25.49
N ALA A 180 -12.53 0.67 25.48
CA ALA A 180 -13.78 1.23 24.98
C ALA A 180 -13.74 1.25 23.45
N ARG A 181 -14.80 0.74 22.80
CA ARG A 181 -15.04 0.89 21.36
C ARG A 181 -15.93 2.08 21.10
#